data_AF-K8F2M9-F1
#
_entry.id   AF-K8F2M9-F1
#
_cell.length_a   1.000
_cell.length_b   1.000
_cell.length_c   1.000
_cell.angle_alpha   90.00
_cell.angle_beta   90.00
_cell.angle_gamma   90.00
#
_symmetry.space_group_name_H-M   'P 1'
#
loop_
_entity.id
_entity.type
_entity.pdbx_description
1 polymer ?
#
loop_
_entity_poly.entity_id
_entity_poly.type
_entity_poly.pdbx_seq_one_letter_code
_entity_poly.pdbx_strand_id
1 'polypeptide(L)'
;MRNRFVSWILFNVDASSAREERVRIPFSRHVLQLYAYILVFICSPNLSLPFSQKKKQPSQKTFKIKKILGKKQKQNRPIPQWIRMKTGNTIRYNAKRRHWRRTKLNI
;
A
#
# COMPACT_ATOMS: atom_id res chain seq x y z
N MET A 1 -18.79 -46.25 4.34
CA MET A 1 -18.13 -47.05 3.27
C MET A 1 -19.11 -47.20 2.12
N ARG A 2 -18.62 -47.01 0.89
CA ARG A 2 -19.21 -47.33 -0.42
C ARG A 2 -20.62 -46.83 -0.70
N ASN A 3 -20.73 -45.93 -1.69
CA ASN A 3 -21.72 -46.07 -2.75
C ASN A 3 -21.19 -45.43 -4.05
N ARG A 4 -20.98 -46.27 -5.06
CA ARG A 4 -20.63 -45.89 -6.44
C ARG A 4 -21.92 -45.40 -7.10
N PHE A 5 -22.01 -44.11 -7.41
CA PHE A 5 -23.06 -43.62 -8.31
C PHE A 5 -22.67 -44.01 -9.75
N VAL A 6 -23.17 -45.17 -10.18
CA VAL A 6 -23.31 -45.51 -11.59
C VAL A 6 -24.59 -44.82 -12.07
N SER A 7 -24.46 -43.77 -12.87
CA SER A 7 -25.62 -43.17 -13.54
C SER A 7 -25.79 -43.82 -14.91
N TRP A 8 -26.96 -44.39 -15.11
CA TRP A 8 -27.45 -44.95 -16.36
C TRP A 8 -27.73 -43.83 -17.34
N ILE A 9 -27.12 -43.86 -18.52
CA ILE A 9 -27.76 -43.31 -19.71
C ILE A 9 -27.88 -44.45 -20.70
N LEU A 10 -29.14 -44.81 -20.96
CA LEU A 10 -29.53 -45.75 -22.00
C LEU A 10 -29.00 -45.27 -23.34
N PHE A 11 -28.17 -46.13 -23.94
CA PHE A 11 -27.92 -46.18 -25.37
C PHE A 11 -29.25 -46.47 -26.08
N ASN A 12 -29.52 -45.75 -27.17
CA ASN A 12 -30.07 -46.43 -28.35
C ASN A 12 -28.99 -46.37 -29.43
N VAL A 13 -28.47 -47.56 -29.72
CA VAL A 13 -27.59 -47.89 -30.83
C VAL A 13 -28.44 -47.84 -32.11
N ASP A 14 -27.87 -47.36 -33.21
CA ASP A 14 -27.82 -48.04 -34.51
C ASP A 14 -27.14 -47.08 -35.50
N ALA A 15 -25.89 -47.33 -35.86
CA ALA A 15 -25.45 -48.20 -36.95
C ALA A 15 -25.19 -47.40 -38.25
N SER A 16 -23.97 -47.60 -38.76
CA SER A 16 -23.53 -47.36 -40.14
C SER A 16 -22.96 -45.99 -40.54
N SER A 17 -21.71 -46.04 -40.99
CA SER A 17 -21.03 -45.16 -41.95
C SER A 17 -20.65 -43.72 -41.53
N ALA A 18 -19.38 -43.52 -41.15
CA ALA A 18 -18.43 -42.63 -41.83
C ALA A 18 -17.19 -42.37 -40.95
N ARG A 19 -16.03 -42.35 -41.61
CA ARG A 19 -14.71 -42.10 -41.03
C ARG A 19 -14.63 -40.69 -40.42
N GLU A 20 -14.48 -40.60 -39.12
CA GLU A 20 -13.82 -39.48 -38.45
C GLU A 20 -13.02 -40.02 -37.26
N GLU A 21 -11.72 -40.23 -37.48
CA GLU A 21 -10.79 -40.47 -36.38
C GLU A 21 -10.64 -39.18 -35.56
N ARG A 22 -11.58 -38.94 -34.64
CA ARG A 22 -11.42 -37.92 -33.60
C ARG A 22 -10.42 -38.44 -32.57
N VAL A 23 -9.15 -38.13 -32.80
CA VAL A 23 -8.05 -38.29 -31.83
C VAL A 23 -8.41 -37.52 -30.55
N ARG A 24 -8.85 -38.24 -29.53
CA ARG A 24 -9.24 -37.69 -28.24
C ARG A 24 -7.97 -37.42 -27.42
N ILE A 25 -7.39 -36.22 -27.56
CA ILE A 25 -6.22 -35.79 -26.79
C ILE A 25 -6.64 -35.59 -25.31
N PRO A 26 -6.05 -36.31 -24.34
CA PRO A 26 -6.41 -36.16 -22.93
C PRO A 26 -5.73 -34.91 -22.36
N PHE A 27 -6.39 -33.76 -22.43
CA PHE A 27 -5.92 -32.54 -21.76
C PHE A 27 -6.20 -32.68 -20.25
N SER A 28 -5.21 -33.17 -19.50
CA SER A 28 -5.29 -33.34 -18.04
C SER A 28 -5.70 -32.03 -17.36
N ARG A 29 -6.42 -32.11 -16.22
CA ARG A 29 -6.84 -30.94 -15.41
C ARG A 29 -5.69 -29.99 -15.11
N HIS A 30 -4.47 -30.52 -14.97
CA HIS A 30 -3.27 -29.71 -14.80
C HIS A 30 -2.96 -28.82 -16.00
N VAL A 31 -3.20 -29.28 -17.22
CA VAL A 31 -2.93 -28.50 -18.44
C VAL A 31 -3.96 -27.38 -18.62
N LEU A 32 -5.22 -27.62 -18.25
CA LEU A 32 -6.25 -26.56 -18.18
C LEU A 32 -5.94 -25.52 -17.08
N GLN A 33 -5.45 -25.97 -15.92
CA GLN A 33 -5.04 -25.08 -14.83
C GLN A 33 -3.84 -24.20 -15.22
N LEU A 34 -2.85 -24.78 -15.91
CA LEU A 34 -1.69 -24.05 -16.43
C LEU A 34 -2.09 -23.07 -17.53
N TYR A 35 -2.99 -23.46 -18.43
CA TYR A 35 -3.50 -22.58 -19.49
C TYR A 35 -4.30 -21.40 -18.92
N ALA A 36 -5.13 -21.61 -17.89
CA ALA A 36 -5.83 -20.53 -17.19
C ALA A 36 -4.87 -19.59 -16.44
N TYR A 37 -3.80 -20.11 -15.81
CA TYR A 37 -2.80 -19.31 -15.13
C TYR A 37 -1.98 -18.45 -16.10
N ILE A 38 -1.60 -19.01 -17.26
CA ILE A 38 -0.89 -18.28 -18.32
C ILE A 38 -1.77 -17.17 -18.91
N LEU A 39 -3.07 -17.41 -19.12
CA LEU A 39 -4.00 -16.39 -19.61
C LEU A 39 -4.18 -15.22 -18.63
N VAL A 40 -4.27 -15.47 -17.32
CA VAL A 40 -4.36 -14.40 -16.30
C VAL A 40 -3.08 -13.54 -16.26
N PHE A 41 -1.91 -14.15 -16.48
CA PHE A 41 -0.62 -13.45 -16.47
C PHE A 41 -0.38 -12.59 -17.73
N ILE A 42 -0.93 -12.98 -18.88
CA ILE A 42 -0.82 -12.22 -20.15
C ILE A 42 -1.92 -11.14 -20.27
N CYS A 43 -3.14 -11.36 -19.75
CA CYS A 43 -4.27 -10.43 -19.88
C CYS A 43 -4.34 -9.30 -18.83
N SER A 44 -3.46 -9.27 -17.81
CA SER A 44 -3.45 -8.20 -16.81
C SER A 44 -2.16 -7.36 -16.86
N PRO A 45 -1.94 -6.53 -17.91
CA PRO A 45 -0.78 -5.64 -17.97
C PRO A 45 -0.89 -4.43 -17.02
N ASN A 46 -1.99 -4.30 -16.27
CA ASN A 46 -2.25 -3.15 -15.40
C ASN A 46 -2.13 -3.48 -13.90
N LEU A 47 -1.04 -4.13 -13.49
CA LEU A 47 -0.49 -3.81 -12.17
C LEU A 47 0.23 -2.47 -12.32
N SER A 48 -0.53 -1.37 -12.25
CA SER A 48 0.04 -0.06 -11.97
C SER A 48 0.75 -0.19 -10.63
N LEU A 49 2.07 -0.44 -10.67
CA LEU A 49 2.92 -0.43 -9.50
C LEU A 49 2.59 0.85 -8.73
N PRO A 50 2.18 0.78 -7.45
CA PRO A 50 1.82 1.97 -6.72
C PRO A 50 3.04 2.88 -6.75
N PHE A 51 2.87 4.07 -7.35
CA PHE A 51 3.89 5.11 -7.42
C PHE A 51 4.65 5.13 -6.09
N SER A 52 5.91 4.71 -6.11
CA SER A 52 6.71 4.50 -4.92
C SER A 52 6.83 5.83 -4.21
N GLN A 53 5.99 6.05 -3.20
CA GLN A 53 6.09 7.21 -2.35
C GLN A 53 7.41 7.08 -1.61
N LYS A 54 8.46 7.74 -2.12
CA LYS A 54 9.75 7.87 -1.42
C LYS A 54 9.47 8.46 -0.04
N LYS A 55 9.39 7.59 0.97
CA LYS A 55 9.29 8.00 2.37
C LYS A 55 10.56 8.78 2.70
N LYS A 56 10.44 10.10 2.80
CA LYS A 56 11.56 10.98 3.10
C LYS A 56 12.07 10.62 4.50
N GLN A 57 13.26 10.04 4.56
CA GLN A 57 13.86 9.61 5.82
C GLN A 57 13.91 10.80 6.79
N PRO A 58 13.51 10.64 8.06
CA PRO A 58 13.34 11.75 8.99
C PRO A 58 14.65 12.51 9.29
N SER A 59 15.80 11.90 9.04
CA SER A 59 17.13 12.50 9.15
C SER A 59 17.49 13.39 7.94
N GLN A 60 16.96 13.10 6.76
CA GLN A 60 17.31 13.78 5.51
C GLN A 60 16.41 15.01 5.27
N LYS A 61 16.87 16.16 5.76
CA LYS A 61 16.16 17.45 5.67
C LYS A 61 16.87 18.42 4.72
N THR A 62 16.09 19.19 3.97
CA THR A 62 16.63 20.28 3.15
C THR A 62 17.13 21.42 4.04
N PHE A 63 18.04 22.25 3.51
CA PHE A 63 18.61 23.37 4.25
C PHE A 63 17.55 24.38 4.74
N LYS A 64 16.53 24.65 3.92
CA LYS A 64 15.38 25.51 4.28
C LYS A 64 14.67 25.00 5.53
N ILE A 65 14.36 23.70 5.59
CA ILE A 65 13.71 23.09 6.76
C ILE A 65 14.63 23.15 7.98
N LYS A 66 15.92 22.83 7.83
CA LYS A 66 16.90 22.93 8.92
C LYS A 66 16.97 24.34 9.53
N LYS A 67 16.97 25.39 8.69
CA LYS A 67 16.91 26.79 9.14
C LYS A 67 15.65 27.09 9.94
N ILE A 68 14.48 26.66 9.45
CA ILE A 68 13.20 26.89 10.15
C ILE A 68 13.19 26.17 11.50
N LEU A 69 13.59 24.90 11.55
CA LEU A 69 13.66 24.12 12.79
C LEU A 69 14.61 24.77 13.81
N GLY A 70 15.79 25.19 13.37
CA GLY A 70 16.74 25.92 14.22
C GLY A 70 16.17 27.23 14.75
N LYS A 71 15.48 28.02 13.90
CA LYS A 71 14.81 29.26 14.34
C LYS A 71 13.72 28.97 15.38
N LYS A 72 12.87 27.96 15.15
CA LYS A 72 11.82 27.57 16.11
C LYS A 72 12.39 27.05 17.42
N GLN A 73 13.53 26.37 17.40
CA GLN A 73 14.25 25.99 18.62
C GLN A 73 14.78 27.23 19.37
N LYS A 74 15.41 28.17 18.66
CA LYS A 74 15.93 29.41 19.26
C LYS A 74 14.83 30.31 19.84
N GLN A 75 13.65 30.36 19.23
CA GLN A 75 12.50 31.13 19.74
C GLN A 75 11.87 30.52 21.00
N ASN A 76 12.05 29.22 21.22
CA ASN A 76 11.41 28.49 22.31
C ASN A 76 12.19 28.61 23.64
N ARG A 77 12.59 29.83 24.01
CA ARG A 77 13.35 30.15 25.23
C ARG A 77 12.47 30.89 26.25
N PRO A 78 12.75 30.77 27.55
CA PRO A 78 12.10 31.60 28.58
C PRO A 78 12.52 33.07 28.44
N ILE A 79 11.73 33.97 29.01
CA ILE A 79 12.03 35.41 29.01
C ILE A 79 13.20 35.69 29.97
N PRO A 80 14.19 36.51 29.57
CA PRO A 80 15.25 36.98 30.46
C PRO A 80 14.72 37.75 31.68
N GLN A 81 15.36 37.56 32.83
CA GLN A 81 14.90 38.13 34.10
C GLN A 81 14.89 39.66 34.10
N TRP A 82 15.88 40.32 33.50
CA TRP A 82 15.94 41.79 33.45
C TRP A 82 14.77 42.42 32.71
N ILE A 83 14.14 41.72 31.77
CA ILE A 83 12.93 42.21 31.08
C ILE A 83 11.76 42.30 32.07
N ARG A 84 11.67 41.38 33.02
CA ARG A 84 10.64 41.41 34.08
C ARG A 84 10.83 42.57 35.05
N MET A 85 12.06 43.07 35.17
CA MET A 85 12.41 44.18 36.06
C MET A 85 12.26 45.56 35.38
N LYS A 86 11.94 45.61 34.08
CA LYS A 86 11.67 46.88 33.39
C LYS A 86 10.36 47.50 33.85
N THR A 87 10.41 48.78 34.25
CA THR A 87 9.24 49.57 34.62
C THR A 87 8.26 49.69 33.44
N GLY A 88 6.95 49.60 33.72
CA GLY A 88 5.90 49.71 32.69
C GLY A 88 5.72 48.47 31.80
N ASN A 89 6.41 47.35 32.07
CA ASN A 89 6.25 46.11 31.31
C ASN A 89 5.22 45.17 31.96
N THR A 90 4.22 44.74 31.19
CA THR A 90 3.19 43.76 31.63
C THR A 90 3.57 42.30 31.34
N ILE A 91 4.64 42.06 30.58
CA ILE A 91 5.04 40.73 30.10
C ILE A 91 5.74 39.94 31.21
N ARG A 92 5.11 38.85 31.69
CA ARG A 92 5.69 37.98 32.73
C ARG A 92 6.30 36.68 32.21
N TYR A 93 5.71 36.10 31.15
CA TYR A 93 6.15 34.84 30.55
C TYR A 93 6.00 34.85 29.02
N ASN A 94 6.68 33.93 28.33
CA ASN A 94 6.59 33.82 26.87
C ASN A 94 5.36 33.00 26.47
N ALA A 95 4.27 33.69 26.15
CA ALA A 95 3.01 33.06 25.72
C ALA A 95 3.15 32.20 24.45
N LYS A 96 4.14 32.48 23.59
CA LYS A 96 4.39 31.75 22.33
C LYS A 96 5.34 30.56 22.50
N ARG A 97 5.75 30.24 23.73
CA ARG A 97 6.59 29.08 24.03
C ARG A 97 5.82 27.79 23.71
N ARG A 98 6.49 26.81 23.12
CA ARG A 98 5.89 25.58 22.56
C ARG A 98 6.49 24.32 23.18
N HIS A 99 5.66 23.32 23.47
CA HIS A 99 6.14 21.98 23.85
C HIS A 99 5.90 20.99 22.70
N TRP A 100 6.93 20.20 22.36
CA TRP A 100 6.90 19.34 21.16
C TRP A 100 5.93 18.17 21.23
N ARG A 101 5.57 17.71 22.44
CA ARG A 101 4.53 16.69 22.61
C ARG A 101 3.12 17.26 22.45
N ARG A 102 2.88 18.50 22.91
CA ARG A 102 1.54 19.12 22.92
C ARG A 102 1.16 19.72 21.57
N THR A 103 2.05 20.48 20.93
CA THR A 103 1.76 21.18 19.67
C THR A 103 2.85 20.94 18.63
N LYS A 104 2.44 20.52 17.44
CA LYS A 104 3.35 20.19 16.31
C LYS A 104 3.67 21.43 15.48
N LEU A 105 4.72 21.31 14.68
CA LEU A 105 5.11 22.33 13.72
C LEU A 105 4.52 21.92 12.37
N ASN A 106 3.70 22.77 11.76
CA ASN A 106 3.13 22.53 10.43
C ASN A 106 4.15 22.98 9.38
N ILE A 107 5.15 22.14 9.10
CA ILE A 107 6.27 22.43 8.18
C ILE A 107 6.50 21.22 7.28
#